data_AF-E2AGN9-F1
#
_entry.id   AF-E2AGN9-F1
#
_cell.length_a   1.000
_cell.length_b   1.000
_cell.length_c   1.000
_cell.angle_alpha   90.00
_cell.angle_beta   90.00
_cell.angle_gamma   90.00
#
_symmetry.space_group_name_H-M   'P 1'
#
loop_
_entity.id
_entity.type
_entity.pdbx_description
1 polymer ?
#
loop_
_entity_poly.entity_id
_entity_poly.type
_entity_poly.pdbx_seq_one_letter_code
_entity_poly.pdbx_strand_id
1 'polypeptide(L)'
;SIPDQYVEKLINANILSQEIVKNTIESRTTLLNKALKESMENMPRQLATSYLTGRWTGIKQAEANITQWDTGVDLHLLQFLGKRSVQVPPNLDVHPQLLKNHIQNRLKKIECGKTLDWSTAEALAIGSLLYQGYNVRISGQDVGRGTFSQRHAMFVDQSTEAIFIPLNSMVNDQTGKLEMANSILSEEAVLGFEYGISIASPFILPIWEAQFGDFCNGAQIIIDTYITNGEAKWMLSSGLTMLLPHGYDGAGPEHSSCRLERFLQLTDSKDNEIDSDDINIQIANPTEPAQYFHLLRRQMIRNYRKPLVVVAPKILLRHPIAVSSFSDFKPGTSFKTIIGTNKGY
;
A
#
# COMPACT_ATOMS: atom_id res chain seq x y z
N SER A 1 8.76 -46.01 16.92
CA SER A 1 8.79 -44.59 16.49
C SER A 1 9.68 -43.77 17.44
N ILE A 2 9.98 -42.50 17.14
CA ILE A 2 10.71 -41.62 18.09
C ILE A 2 9.98 -41.56 19.45
N PRO A 3 8.63 -41.36 19.52
CA PRO A 3 7.88 -41.50 20.76
C PRO A 3 8.09 -42.82 21.51
N ASP A 4 8.02 -43.97 20.83
CA ASP A 4 8.11 -45.28 21.50
C ASP A 4 9.50 -45.52 22.11
N GLN A 5 10.57 -45.11 21.43
CA GLN A 5 11.94 -45.23 21.95
C GLN A 5 12.16 -44.33 23.17
N TYR A 6 11.56 -43.14 23.17
CA TYR A 6 11.62 -42.25 24.33
C TYR A 6 10.81 -42.81 25.50
N VAL A 7 9.62 -43.35 25.24
CA VAL A 7 8.81 -44.07 26.21
C VAL A 7 9.56 -45.27 26.79
N GLU A 8 10.22 -46.08 25.96
CA GLU A 8 11.03 -47.22 26.40
C GLU A 8 12.17 -46.77 27.32
N LYS A 9 12.87 -45.67 27.00
CA LYS A 9 13.89 -45.09 27.89
C LYS A 9 13.31 -44.63 29.22
N LEU A 10 12.14 -44.00 29.22
CA LEU A 10 11.47 -43.52 30.44
C LEU A 10 10.93 -44.67 31.30
N ILE A 11 10.46 -45.75 30.67
CA ILE A 11 10.07 -46.98 31.37
C ILE A 11 11.31 -47.65 31.98
N ASN A 12 12.40 -47.80 31.20
CA ASN A 12 13.66 -48.38 31.68
C ASN A 12 14.30 -47.56 32.81
N ALA A 13 14.07 -46.24 32.84
CA ALA A 13 14.50 -45.35 33.92
C ALA A 13 13.53 -45.31 35.12
N ASN A 14 12.46 -46.12 35.12
CA ASN A 14 11.40 -46.13 36.13
C ASN A 14 10.71 -44.76 36.34
N ILE A 15 10.67 -43.92 35.30
CA ILE A 15 10.01 -42.61 35.32
C ILE A 15 8.54 -42.73 34.90
N LEU A 16 8.21 -43.64 34.00
CA LEU A 16 6.84 -43.92 33.53
C LEU A 16 6.52 -45.42 33.62
N SER A 17 5.24 -45.75 33.82
CA SER A 17 4.75 -47.12 33.69
C SER A 17 4.13 -47.35 32.31
N GLN A 18 4.16 -48.62 31.85
CA GLN A 18 3.47 -49.03 30.62
C GLN A 18 1.96 -48.72 30.67
N GLU A 19 1.35 -48.79 31.86
CA GLU A 19 -0.06 -48.49 32.07
C GLU A 19 -0.37 -47.00 31.84
N ILE A 20 0.46 -46.09 32.37
CA ILE A 20 0.30 -44.64 32.15
C ILE A 20 0.41 -44.32 30.66
N VAL A 21 1.35 -44.94 29.95
CA VAL A 21 1.55 -44.76 28.51
C VAL A 21 0.29 -45.20 27.75
N LYS A 22 -0.20 -46.42 28.01
CA LYS A 22 -1.40 -46.97 27.38
C LYS A 22 -2.61 -46.07 27.63
N ASN A 23 -2.86 -45.69 28.88
CA ASN A 23 -3.97 -44.83 29.27
C ASN A 23 -3.87 -43.44 28.61
N THR A 24 -2.66 -42.90 28.43
CA THR A 24 -2.45 -41.61 27.74
C THR A 24 -2.82 -41.70 26.26
N ILE A 25 -2.42 -42.79 25.59
CA ILE A 25 -2.76 -43.04 24.18
C ILE A 25 -4.26 -43.24 24.02
N GLU A 26 -4.88 -44.05 24.86
CA GLU A 26 -6.32 -44.32 24.84
C GLU A 26 -7.14 -43.05 25.12
N SER A 27 -6.74 -42.28 26.13
CA SER A 27 -7.37 -40.99 26.46
C SER A 27 -7.27 -39.99 25.31
N ARG A 28 -6.09 -39.83 24.70
CA ARG A 28 -5.90 -38.93 23.56
C ARG A 28 -6.70 -39.37 22.33
N THR A 29 -6.71 -40.68 22.04
CA THR A 29 -7.48 -41.24 20.94
C THR A 29 -8.98 -41.03 21.15
N THR A 30 -9.46 -41.25 22.37
CA THR A 30 -10.86 -41.01 22.76
C THR A 30 -11.23 -39.54 22.60
N LEU A 31 -10.36 -38.61 23.01
CA LEU A 31 -10.56 -37.17 22.83
C LEU A 31 -10.67 -36.78 21.34
N LEU A 32 -9.77 -37.30 20.49
CA LEU A 32 -9.78 -37.02 19.06
C LEU A 32 -11.03 -37.60 18.37
N ASN A 33 -11.44 -38.81 18.74
CA ASN A 33 -12.67 -39.43 18.22
C ASN A 33 -13.91 -38.67 18.67
N LYS A 34 -13.95 -38.18 19.91
CA LYS A 34 -15.03 -37.32 20.40
C LYS A 34 -15.09 -36.03 19.60
N ALA A 35 -13.96 -35.35 19.38
CA ALA A 35 -13.91 -34.13 18.58
C ALA A 35 -14.33 -34.35 17.12
N LEU A 36 -13.96 -35.50 16.53
CA LEU A 36 -14.40 -35.90 15.18
C LEU A 36 -15.92 -36.11 15.12
N LYS A 37 -16.49 -36.76 16.13
CA LYS A 37 -17.95 -36.97 16.21
C LYS A 37 -18.68 -35.64 16.39
N GLU A 38 -18.21 -34.79 17.29
CA GLU A 38 -18.78 -33.46 17.53
C GLU A 38 -18.71 -32.58 16.28
N SER A 39 -17.64 -32.64 15.48
CA SER A 39 -17.53 -31.85 14.24
C SER A 39 -18.48 -32.33 13.14
N MET A 40 -18.79 -33.63 13.09
CA MET A 40 -19.78 -34.19 12.17
C MET A 40 -21.22 -33.82 12.57
N GLU A 41 -21.51 -33.77 13.88
CA GLU A 41 -22.85 -33.48 14.41
C GLU A 41 -23.14 -31.98 14.51
N ASN A 42 -22.15 -31.17 14.89
CA ASN A 42 -22.27 -29.74 15.17
C ASN A 42 -21.56 -28.88 14.13
N MET A 43 -21.45 -29.32 12.88
CA MET A 43 -20.81 -28.50 11.84
C MET A 43 -21.55 -27.15 11.82
N PRO A 44 -20.91 -26.04 12.24
CA PRO A 44 -21.59 -24.76 12.23
C PRO A 44 -21.96 -24.51 10.78
N ARG A 45 -23.26 -24.44 10.46
CA ARG A 45 -23.73 -23.91 9.19
C ARG A 45 -23.29 -22.45 9.16
N GLN A 46 -22.05 -22.26 8.71
CA GLN A 46 -21.42 -21.03 8.26
C GLN A 46 -22.08 -19.79 8.87
N LEU A 47 -21.85 -19.57 10.16
CA LEU A 47 -21.89 -18.19 10.63
C LEU A 47 -20.76 -17.52 9.87
N ALA A 48 -21.11 -16.66 8.93
CA ALA A 48 -20.23 -15.68 8.31
C ALA A 48 -19.73 -14.72 9.40
N THR A 49 -19.00 -15.24 10.38
CA THR A 49 -18.17 -14.45 11.28
C THR A 49 -17.09 -13.88 10.40
N SER A 50 -17.25 -12.60 10.08
CA SER A 50 -16.24 -11.75 9.45
C SER A 50 -14.86 -12.12 10.00
N TYR A 51 -14.00 -12.69 9.15
CA TYR A 51 -12.61 -12.98 9.47
C TYR A 51 -11.83 -11.69 9.80
N LEU A 52 -12.38 -10.54 9.39
CA LEU A 52 -11.95 -9.20 9.78
C LEU A 52 -12.44 -8.90 11.20
N THR A 53 -11.58 -9.21 12.18
CA THR A 53 -11.80 -8.95 13.62
C THR A 53 -10.69 -8.07 14.22
N GLY A 54 -10.84 -7.66 15.48
CA GLY A 54 -9.81 -6.89 16.19
C GLY A 54 -9.57 -5.53 15.52
N ARG A 55 -8.34 -5.29 15.06
CA ARG A 55 -7.96 -4.03 14.36
C ARG A 55 -8.72 -3.81 13.05
N TRP A 56 -9.31 -4.86 12.48
CA TRP A 56 -10.09 -4.80 11.25
C TRP A 56 -11.59 -4.56 11.49
N THR A 57 -12.00 -4.31 12.73
CA THR A 57 -13.38 -3.96 13.05
C THR A 57 -13.80 -2.71 12.26
N GLY A 58 -14.92 -2.81 11.53
CA GLY A 58 -15.44 -1.74 10.67
C GLY A 58 -14.98 -1.82 9.20
N ILE A 59 -13.99 -2.67 8.90
CA ILE A 59 -13.63 -3.04 7.53
C ILE A 59 -14.52 -4.21 7.08
N LYS A 60 -14.91 -4.20 5.81
CA LYS A 60 -15.75 -5.19 5.16
C LYS A 60 -14.99 -5.85 4.01
N GLN A 61 -15.52 -6.97 3.54
CA GLN A 61 -15.16 -7.50 2.22
C GLN A 61 -15.72 -6.59 1.13
N ALA A 62 -15.03 -6.49 0.00
CA ALA A 62 -15.53 -5.77 -1.16
C ALA A 62 -16.79 -6.47 -1.72
N GLU A 63 -17.71 -5.69 -2.26
CA GLU A 63 -18.96 -6.18 -2.83
C GLU A 63 -18.84 -6.39 -4.35
N ALA A 64 -19.78 -7.15 -4.93
CA ALA A 64 -19.85 -7.42 -6.37
C ALA A 64 -20.41 -6.23 -7.19
N ASN A 65 -20.07 -5.01 -6.81
CA ASN A 65 -20.39 -3.76 -7.51
C ASN A 65 -19.15 -2.87 -7.57
N ILE A 66 -19.12 -1.92 -8.52
CA ILE A 66 -18.09 -0.89 -8.57
C ILE A 66 -18.58 0.30 -7.75
N THR A 67 -17.86 0.66 -6.71
CA THR A 67 -18.22 1.79 -5.86
C THR A 67 -17.39 3.04 -6.16
N GLN A 68 -18.01 4.21 -6.01
CA GLN A 68 -17.35 5.49 -6.11
C GLN A 68 -17.27 6.12 -4.71
N TRP A 69 -16.09 6.66 -4.38
CA TRP A 69 -15.82 7.26 -3.08
C TRP A 69 -15.41 8.71 -3.26
N ASP A 70 -16.04 9.60 -2.50
CA ASP A 70 -15.60 11.00 -2.42
C ASP A 70 -14.23 11.03 -1.72
N THR A 71 -13.20 11.27 -2.53
CA THR A 71 -11.82 11.36 -2.07
C THR A 71 -11.32 12.80 -2.05
N GLY A 72 -12.21 13.76 -2.33
CA GLY A 72 -11.92 15.18 -2.25
C GLY A 72 -11.59 15.65 -0.85
N VAL A 73 -10.89 16.79 -0.77
CA VAL A 73 -10.47 17.42 0.49
C VAL A 73 -10.69 18.92 0.39
N ASP A 74 -11.02 19.53 1.52
CA ASP A 74 -11.13 20.99 1.63
C ASP A 74 -9.90 21.71 1.07
N LEU A 75 -10.12 22.74 0.25
CA LEU A 75 -9.04 23.41 -0.48
C LEU A 75 -8.11 24.20 0.44
N HIS A 76 -8.63 24.77 1.53
CA HIS A 76 -7.80 25.50 2.49
C HIS A 76 -6.88 24.53 3.22
N LEU A 77 -7.41 23.35 3.59
CA LEU A 77 -6.60 22.27 4.14
C LEU A 77 -5.53 21.82 3.13
N LEU A 78 -5.86 21.60 1.86
CA LEU A 78 -4.86 21.23 0.84
C LEU A 78 -3.77 22.29 0.66
N GLN A 79 -4.12 23.57 0.63
CA GLN A 79 -3.13 24.65 0.58
C GLN A 79 -2.21 24.65 1.81
N PHE A 80 -2.77 24.45 3.00
CA PHE A 80 -2.00 24.31 4.24
C PHE A 80 -1.04 23.12 4.16
N LEU A 81 -1.52 21.94 3.78
CA LEU A 81 -0.73 20.72 3.67
C LEU A 81 0.38 20.84 2.62
N GLY A 82 0.08 21.46 1.47
CA GLY A 82 1.06 21.72 0.42
C GLY A 82 2.23 22.57 0.90
N LYS A 83 1.93 23.65 1.66
CA LYS A 83 2.97 24.49 2.29
C LYS A 83 3.75 23.71 3.36
N ARG A 84 3.06 22.96 4.22
CA ARG A 84 3.70 22.13 5.26
C ARG A 84 4.61 21.05 4.70
N SER A 85 4.30 20.49 3.53
CA SER A 85 5.11 19.44 2.90
C SER A 85 6.55 19.85 2.56
N VAL A 86 6.82 21.16 2.50
CA VAL A 86 8.14 21.73 2.16
C VAL A 86 8.62 22.74 3.20
N GLN A 87 7.92 22.85 4.33
CA GLN A 87 8.34 23.71 5.42
C GLN A 87 9.42 23.01 6.22
N VAL A 88 10.58 23.65 6.35
CA VAL A 88 11.72 23.16 7.12
C VAL A 88 12.00 24.07 8.32
N PRO A 89 12.65 23.57 9.39
CA PRO A 89 13.12 24.40 10.50
C PRO A 89 14.08 25.50 10.02
N PRO A 90 14.10 26.70 10.63
CA PRO A 90 14.99 27.79 10.21
C PRO A 90 16.49 27.45 10.24
N ASN A 91 16.87 26.49 11.08
CA ASN A 91 18.25 26.04 11.27
C ASN A 91 18.62 24.80 10.42
N LEU A 92 17.71 24.30 9.59
CA LEU A 92 18.01 23.19 8.69
C LEU A 92 18.77 23.70 7.47
N ASP A 93 20.00 23.22 7.27
CA ASP A 93 20.84 23.58 6.13
C ASP A 93 20.40 22.79 4.89
N VAL A 94 19.48 23.36 4.12
CA VAL A 94 18.92 22.73 2.91
C VAL A 94 19.76 23.07 1.68
N HIS A 95 20.06 22.05 0.86
CA HIS A 95 20.77 22.23 -0.40
C HIS A 95 20.14 23.36 -1.27
N PRO A 96 20.92 24.37 -1.73
CA PRO A 96 20.39 25.57 -2.39
C PRO A 96 19.49 25.28 -3.61
N GLN A 97 19.81 24.24 -4.39
CA GLN A 97 19.01 23.84 -5.55
C GLN A 97 17.63 23.30 -5.15
N LEU A 98 17.51 22.61 -4.01
CA LEU A 98 16.22 22.13 -3.50
C LEU A 98 15.37 23.29 -3.00
N LEU A 99 15.98 24.25 -2.32
CA LEU A 99 15.30 25.48 -1.91
C LEU A 99 14.71 26.22 -3.12
N LYS A 100 15.52 26.42 -4.17
CA LYS A 100 15.12 27.16 -5.38
C LYS A 100 14.12 26.40 -6.25
N ASN A 101 14.35 25.11 -6.52
CA ASN A 101 13.61 24.38 -7.55
C ASN A 101 12.55 23.42 -7.04
N HIS A 102 12.58 23.04 -5.77
CA HIS A 102 11.57 22.18 -5.18
C HIS A 102 10.68 22.97 -4.22
N ILE A 103 11.25 23.57 -3.17
CA ILE A 103 10.51 24.29 -2.13
C ILE A 103 9.79 25.51 -2.73
N GLN A 104 10.53 26.47 -3.30
CA GLN A 104 9.94 27.68 -3.86
C GLN A 104 8.97 27.39 -5.01
N ASN A 105 9.25 26.39 -5.85
CA ASN A 105 8.35 26.00 -6.93
C ASN A 105 7.05 25.38 -6.40
N ARG A 106 7.11 24.50 -5.39
CA ARG A 106 5.88 23.96 -4.77
C ARG A 106 5.07 25.09 -4.13
N LEU A 107 5.71 26.01 -3.40
CA LEU A 107 5.01 27.16 -2.81
C LEU A 107 4.29 28.01 -3.87
N LYS A 108 4.96 28.36 -4.97
CA LYS A 108 4.34 29.08 -6.10
C LYS A 108 3.17 28.33 -6.73
N LYS A 109 3.30 27.00 -6.90
CA LYS A 109 2.22 26.16 -7.43
C LYS A 109 1.02 26.10 -6.49
N ILE A 110 1.25 26.03 -5.18
CA ILE A 110 0.20 26.07 -4.16
C ILE A 110 -0.47 27.45 -4.09
N GLU A 111 0.27 28.53 -4.28
CA GLU A 111 -0.31 29.88 -4.36
C GLU A 111 -1.14 30.08 -5.65
N CYS A 112 -0.64 29.59 -6.78
CA CYS A 112 -1.32 29.68 -8.08
C CYS A 112 -2.56 28.76 -8.17
N GLY A 113 -2.45 27.53 -7.69
CA GLY A 113 -3.53 26.55 -7.62
C GLY A 113 -3.97 25.91 -8.94
N LYS A 114 -3.26 26.13 -10.05
CA LYS A 114 -3.65 25.64 -11.39
C LYS A 114 -2.72 24.62 -12.02
N THR A 115 -1.47 24.55 -11.57
CA THR A 115 -0.40 23.78 -12.22
C THR A 115 0.32 22.86 -11.24
N LEU A 116 -0.46 22.17 -10.41
CA LEU A 116 0.06 21.21 -9.44
C LEU A 116 0.63 20.01 -10.20
N ASP A 117 1.89 19.66 -9.90
CA ASP A 117 2.60 18.53 -10.49
C ASP A 117 2.40 17.26 -9.67
N TRP A 118 2.92 16.14 -10.19
CA TRP A 118 2.74 14.81 -9.63
C TRP A 118 3.16 14.69 -8.17
N SER A 119 4.35 15.20 -7.82
CA SER A 119 4.86 15.10 -6.45
C SER A 119 4.16 16.05 -5.48
N THR A 120 3.63 17.18 -5.95
CA THR A 120 2.74 18.01 -5.14
C THR A 120 1.43 17.28 -4.86
N ALA A 121 0.80 16.68 -5.86
CA ALA A 121 -0.43 15.90 -5.67
C ALA A 121 -0.22 14.71 -4.71
N GLU A 122 0.92 14.02 -4.82
CA GLU A 122 1.32 12.96 -3.88
C GLU A 122 1.42 13.48 -2.43
N ALA A 123 2.11 14.59 -2.22
CA ALA A 123 2.26 15.20 -0.90
C ALA A 123 0.91 15.66 -0.31
N LEU A 124 -0.01 16.15 -1.15
CA LEU A 124 -1.37 16.51 -0.75
C LEU A 124 -2.19 15.29 -0.33
N ALA A 125 -2.09 14.19 -1.06
CA ALA A 125 -2.80 12.95 -0.74
C ALA A 125 -2.29 12.35 0.58
N ILE A 126 -0.98 12.23 0.72
CA ILE A 126 -0.35 11.73 1.94
C ILE A 126 -0.67 12.66 3.11
N GLY A 127 -0.40 13.96 2.99
CA GLY A 127 -0.64 14.92 4.07
C GLY A 127 -2.09 14.93 4.54
N SER A 128 -3.06 14.80 3.63
CA SER A 128 -4.48 14.75 4.01
C SER A 128 -4.85 13.46 4.72
N LEU A 129 -4.27 12.31 4.35
CA LEU A 129 -4.45 11.05 5.06
C LEU A 129 -3.84 11.09 6.47
N LEU A 130 -2.63 11.64 6.60
CA LEU A 130 -1.97 11.84 7.90
C LEU A 130 -2.80 12.75 8.81
N TYR A 131 -3.35 13.82 8.26
CA TYR A 131 -4.21 14.74 8.99
C TYR A 131 -5.52 14.08 9.47
N GLN A 132 -6.02 13.10 8.71
CA GLN A 132 -7.18 12.27 9.09
C GLN A 132 -6.81 11.14 10.08
N GLY A 133 -5.54 11.02 10.49
CA GLY A 133 -5.07 10.03 11.46
C GLY A 133 -4.62 8.70 10.86
N TYR A 134 -4.63 8.55 9.53
CA TYR A 134 -4.03 7.39 8.88
C TYR A 134 -2.51 7.47 8.94
N ASN A 135 -1.84 6.32 9.03
CA ASN A 135 -0.40 6.26 8.81
C ASN A 135 -0.11 6.00 7.33
N VAL A 136 1.03 6.45 6.85
CA VAL A 136 1.51 6.15 5.50
C VAL A 136 2.93 5.63 5.63
N ARG A 137 3.22 4.53 4.95
CA ARG A 137 4.57 3.98 4.86
C ARG A 137 4.96 3.89 3.40
N ILE A 138 6.08 4.50 3.03
CA ILE A 138 6.64 4.40 1.67
C ILE A 138 7.98 3.70 1.77
N SER A 139 8.07 2.54 1.14
CA SER A 139 9.23 1.66 1.19
C SER A 139 9.73 1.37 -0.21
N GLY A 140 11.05 1.28 -0.35
CA GLY A 140 11.72 1.02 -1.62
C GLY A 140 13.07 1.72 -1.70
N GLN A 141 13.77 1.50 -2.79
CA GLN A 141 15.10 2.07 -2.99
C GLN A 141 15.00 3.57 -3.25
N ASP A 142 15.72 4.37 -2.47
CA ASP A 142 15.82 5.84 -2.60
C ASP A 142 14.49 6.63 -2.50
N VAL A 143 13.43 6.03 -1.97
CA VAL A 143 12.07 6.61 -1.95
C VAL A 143 11.97 7.95 -1.24
N GLY A 144 12.84 8.22 -0.24
CA GLY A 144 12.92 9.48 0.49
C GLY A 144 13.11 10.70 -0.43
N ARG A 145 14.05 10.58 -1.36
CA ARG A 145 14.31 11.57 -2.43
C ARG A 145 13.39 11.32 -3.64
N GLY A 146 13.14 10.04 -3.93
CA GLY A 146 12.60 9.51 -5.17
C GLY A 146 13.73 9.26 -6.19
N THR A 147 13.61 8.16 -6.94
CA THR A 147 14.55 7.78 -8.02
C THR A 147 14.85 8.95 -8.95
N PHE A 148 13.80 9.64 -9.38
CA PHE A 148 13.87 10.75 -10.33
C PHE A 148 14.13 12.11 -9.65
N SER A 149 14.47 12.14 -8.35
CA SER A 149 14.64 13.38 -7.55
C SER A 149 13.43 14.31 -7.63
N GLN A 150 12.24 13.74 -7.49
CA GLN A 150 10.95 14.42 -7.63
C GLN A 150 10.23 14.64 -6.29
N ARG A 151 10.43 13.74 -5.31
CA ARG A 151 9.58 13.63 -4.12
C ARG A 151 10.05 14.52 -2.99
N HIS A 152 11.31 14.34 -2.56
CA HIS A 152 11.91 15.03 -1.41
C HIS A 152 10.98 15.06 -0.17
N ALA A 153 10.39 13.90 0.16
CA ALA A 153 9.63 13.76 1.41
C ALA A 153 10.57 13.73 2.63
N MET A 154 11.84 13.41 2.38
CA MET A 154 12.93 13.38 3.35
C MET A 154 13.99 14.43 2.95
N PHE A 155 14.16 15.45 3.77
CA PHE A 155 15.23 16.44 3.64
C PHE A 155 16.44 16.00 4.47
N VAL A 156 17.64 16.23 3.93
CA VAL A 156 18.91 15.92 4.60
C VAL A 156 19.64 17.25 4.82
N ASP A 157 19.95 17.53 6.08
CA ASP A 157 20.75 18.68 6.47
C ASP A 157 22.18 18.55 5.90
N GLN A 158 22.64 19.55 5.16
CA GLN A 158 23.95 19.51 4.49
C GLN A 158 25.14 19.58 5.45
N SER A 159 24.91 20.08 6.67
CA SER A 159 25.95 20.26 7.68
C SER A 159 26.05 19.08 8.65
N THR A 160 24.92 18.44 8.95
CA THR A 160 24.82 17.41 10.01
C THR A 160 24.34 16.05 9.53
N GLU A 161 23.92 15.93 8.27
CA GLU A 161 23.28 14.75 7.68
C GLU A 161 21.97 14.32 8.37
N ALA A 162 21.46 15.15 9.29
CA ALA A 162 20.21 14.89 9.99
C ALA A 162 19.04 14.88 9.00
N ILE A 163 18.14 13.91 9.20
CA ILE A 163 16.97 13.72 8.37
C ILE A 163 15.77 14.47 8.97
N PHE A 164 15.06 15.21 8.13
CA PHE A 164 13.81 15.88 8.48
C PHE A 164 12.69 15.52 7.49
N ILE A 165 11.54 15.09 8.01
CA ILE A 165 10.34 14.74 7.23
C ILE A 165 9.25 15.79 7.52
N PRO A 166 9.00 16.77 6.63
CA PRO A 166 8.09 17.90 6.92
C PRO A 166 6.66 17.48 7.24
N LEU A 167 6.14 16.45 6.55
CA LEU A 167 4.78 15.95 6.75
C LEU A 167 4.55 15.29 8.12
N ASN A 168 5.60 15.04 8.91
CA ASN A 168 5.46 14.56 10.29
C ASN A 168 5.32 15.68 11.33
N SER A 169 5.45 16.94 10.89
CA SER A 169 5.50 18.14 11.73
C SER A 169 4.48 19.21 11.26
N MET A 170 3.31 18.77 10.78
CA MET A 170 2.30 19.69 10.23
C MET A 170 1.51 20.41 11.33
N VAL A 171 1.16 19.69 12.39
CA VAL A 171 0.42 20.20 13.55
C VAL A 171 0.97 19.59 14.85
N ASN A 172 0.70 20.26 15.97
CA ASN A 172 0.96 19.68 17.28
C ASN A 172 0.05 18.46 17.49
N ASP A 173 0.53 17.47 18.24
CA ASP A 173 -0.21 16.25 18.58
C ASP A 173 -0.69 15.41 17.37
N GLN A 174 -0.02 15.57 16.22
CA GLN A 174 -0.31 14.79 15.01
C GLN A 174 -0.19 13.28 15.26
N THR A 175 -1.29 12.56 15.05
CA THR A 175 -1.39 11.10 15.26
C THR A 175 -0.92 10.28 14.06
N GLY A 176 -1.33 10.65 12.84
CA GLY A 176 -0.89 10.00 11.61
C GLY A 176 0.57 10.33 11.29
N LYS A 177 1.38 9.32 11.01
CA LYS A 177 2.81 9.48 10.68
C LYS A 177 3.15 8.91 9.30
N LEU A 178 4.05 9.61 8.62
CA LEU A 178 4.72 9.16 7.41
C LEU A 178 6.05 8.49 7.79
N GLU A 179 6.19 7.24 7.42
CA GLU A 179 7.45 6.51 7.50
C GLU A 179 8.07 6.40 6.10
N MET A 180 9.25 6.98 5.93
CA MET A 180 10.07 6.83 4.72
C MET A 180 11.10 5.73 4.97
N ALA A 181 10.90 4.56 4.36
CA ALA A 181 11.78 3.41 4.49
C ALA A 181 12.62 3.25 3.21
N ASN A 182 13.74 3.97 3.13
CA ASN A 182 14.76 3.68 2.10
C ASN A 182 15.25 2.25 2.33
N SER A 183 14.85 1.35 1.45
CA SER A 183 15.12 -0.08 1.61
C SER A 183 16.54 -0.44 1.21
N ILE A 184 16.98 -1.62 1.64
CA ILE A 184 18.12 -2.29 1.03
C ILE A 184 17.85 -2.59 -0.45
N LEU A 185 18.89 -2.95 -1.19
CA LEU A 185 18.81 -3.34 -2.61
C LEU A 185 18.23 -4.77 -2.76
N SER A 186 16.97 -4.94 -2.37
CA SER A 186 16.22 -6.19 -2.45
C SER A 186 14.76 -5.91 -2.73
N GLU A 187 14.20 -6.54 -3.75
CA GLU A 187 12.77 -6.42 -4.10
C GLU A 187 11.96 -7.49 -3.39
N GLU A 188 12.40 -8.75 -3.42
CA GLU A 188 11.62 -9.89 -2.92
C GLU A 188 11.31 -9.81 -1.42
N ALA A 189 12.35 -9.69 -0.59
CA ALA A 189 12.18 -9.64 0.85
C ALA A 189 11.46 -8.36 1.31
N VAL A 190 11.76 -7.23 0.66
CA VAL A 190 11.15 -5.94 0.98
C VAL A 190 9.68 -5.93 0.62
N LEU A 191 9.29 -6.37 -0.58
CA LEU A 191 7.88 -6.45 -0.96
C LEU A 191 7.10 -7.43 -0.06
N GLY A 192 7.71 -8.56 0.31
CA GLY A 192 7.13 -9.49 1.29
C GLY A 192 6.92 -8.85 2.67
N PHE A 193 7.88 -8.04 3.12
CA PHE A 193 7.75 -7.28 4.37
C PHE A 193 6.61 -6.25 4.29
N GLU A 194 6.52 -5.49 3.21
CA GLU A 194 5.46 -4.49 3.02
C GLU A 194 4.07 -5.14 2.89
N TYR A 195 3.98 -6.34 2.28
CA TYR A 195 2.76 -7.13 2.30
C TYR A 195 2.38 -7.51 3.75
N GLY A 196 3.33 -7.95 4.56
CA GLY A 196 3.12 -8.22 5.99
C GLY A 196 2.59 -7.01 6.76
N ILE A 197 3.13 -5.81 6.51
CA ILE A 197 2.60 -4.56 7.08
C ILE A 197 1.14 -4.32 6.63
N SER A 198 0.85 -4.55 5.35
CA SER A 198 -0.46 -4.28 4.76
C SER A 198 -1.61 -5.11 5.31
N ILE A 199 -1.33 -6.35 5.75
CA ILE A 199 -2.34 -7.24 6.34
C ILE A 199 -2.44 -7.05 7.88
N ALA A 200 -1.44 -6.42 8.50
CA ALA A 200 -1.38 -6.24 9.94
C ALA A 200 -2.25 -5.08 10.46
N SER A 201 -2.52 -4.06 9.63
CA SER A 201 -3.33 -2.91 10.02
C SER A 201 -4.08 -2.29 8.84
N PRO A 202 -5.41 -2.10 8.93
CA PRO A 202 -6.17 -1.43 7.88
C PRO A 202 -6.02 0.10 7.90
N PHE A 203 -5.37 0.67 8.92
CA PHE A 203 -5.21 2.12 9.10
C PHE A 203 -3.85 2.65 8.62
N ILE A 204 -3.10 1.83 7.88
CA ILE A 204 -1.84 2.20 7.24
C ILE A 204 -2.07 2.17 5.72
N LEU A 205 -1.56 3.17 4.99
CA LEU A 205 -1.35 3.11 3.55
C LEU A 205 0.09 2.65 3.28
N PRO A 206 0.32 1.34 3.05
CA PRO A 206 1.63 0.84 2.66
C PRO A 206 1.82 1.01 1.16
N ILE A 207 2.90 1.68 0.79
CA ILE A 207 3.33 1.91 -0.57
C ILE A 207 4.71 1.27 -0.73
N TRP A 208 4.84 0.35 -1.68
CA TRP A 208 6.12 -0.14 -2.15
C TRP A 208 6.41 0.45 -3.53
N GLU A 209 7.56 1.11 -3.69
CA GLU A 209 8.01 1.69 -4.95
C GLU A 209 9.22 0.95 -5.47
N ALA A 210 9.09 0.39 -6.68
CA ALA A 210 10.23 -0.13 -7.43
C ALA A 210 11.05 1.05 -7.97
N GLN A 211 12.38 0.93 -8.02
CA GLN A 211 13.23 1.99 -8.57
C GLN A 211 12.86 2.28 -10.05
N PHE A 212 12.68 1.22 -10.82
CA PHE A 212 11.98 1.17 -12.11
C PHE A 212 11.00 -0.01 -12.08
N GLY A 213 9.87 0.10 -12.78
CA GLY A 213 8.83 -0.93 -12.77
C GLY A 213 9.31 -2.29 -13.28
N ASP A 214 10.33 -2.30 -14.14
CA ASP A 214 10.94 -3.49 -14.73
C ASP A 214 11.48 -4.46 -13.65
N PHE A 215 11.96 -3.95 -12.52
CA PHE A 215 12.58 -4.72 -11.44
C PHE A 215 11.58 -5.44 -10.51
N CYS A 216 10.27 -5.24 -10.68
CA CYS A 216 9.27 -5.94 -9.85
C CYS A 216 9.30 -7.46 -10.00
N ASN A 217 9.87 -7.97 -11.09
CA ASN A 217 10.04 -9.40 -11.35
C ASN A 217 10.93 -10.12 -10.31
N GLY A 218 11.85 -9.41 -9.65
CA GLY A 218 12.64 -9.96 -8.55
C GLY A 218 11.76 -10.43 -7.38
N ALA A 219 10.56 -9.86 -7.22
CA ALA A 219 9.60 -10.20 -6.19
C ALA A 219 8.39 -10.99 -6.71
N GLN A 220 8.52 -11.69 -7.84
CA GLN A 220 7.39 -12.37 -8.50
C GLN A 220 6.70 -13.38 -7.59
N ILE A 221 7.44 -14.11 -6.73
CA ILE A 221 6.85 -15.05 -5.77
C ILE A 221 5.87 -14.33 -4.83
N ILE A 222 6.21 -13.13 -4.36
CA ILE A 222 5.34 -12.34 -3.49
C ILE A 222 4.10 -11.87 -4.24
N ILE A 223 4.27 -11.41 -5.48
CA ILE A 223 3.17 -10.97 -6.34
C ILE A 223 2.19 -12.12 -6.59
N ASP A 224 2.69 -13.28 -7.00
CA ASP A 224 1.88 -14.43 -7.41
C ASP A 224 1.22 -15.12 -6.21
N THR A 225 1.94 -15.27 -5.10
CA THR A 225 1.45 -16.13 -4.01
C THR A 225 0.79 -15.37 -2.88
N TYR A 226 1.06 -14.07 -2.72
CA TYR A 226 0.51 -13.26 -1.63
C TYR A 226 -0.39 -12.14 -2.17
N ILE A 227 0.14 -11.24 -3.00
CA ILE A 227 -0.59 -10.02 -3.39
C ILE A 227 -1.84 -10.36 -4.20
N THR A 228 -1.73 -11.25 -5.18
CA THR A 228 -2.84 -11.60 -6.10
C THR A 228 -3.80 -12.65 -5.55
N ASN A 229 -3.39 -13.43 -4.54
CA ASN A 229 -4.11 -14.62 -4.09
C ASN A 229 -4.36 -14.67 -2.59
N GLY A 230 -3.88 -13.70 -1.81
CA GLY A 230 -3.94 -13.70 -0.36
C GLY A 230 -5.37 -13.67 0.19
N GLU A 231 -6.23 -12.88 -0.43
CA GLU A 231 -7.63 -12.78 -0.05
C GLU A 231 -8.40 -14.06 -0.41
N ALA A 232 -8.27 -14.54 -1.65
CA ALA A 232 -8.96 -15.74 -2.12
C ALA A 232 -8.57 -17.01 -1.33
N LYS A 233 -7.29 -17.16 -0.95
CA LYS A 233 -6.80 -18.36 -0.26
C LYS A 233 -6.95 -18.31 1.25
N TRP A 234 -6.76 -17.14 1.84
CA TRP A 234 -6.58 -17.01 3.30
C TRP A 234 -7.45 -15.92 3.91
N MET A 235 -8.32 -15.29 3.13
CA MET A 235 -9.18 -14.19 3.58
C MET A 235 -8.37 -13.02 4.16
N LEU A 236 -7.14 -12.81 3.66
CA LEU A 236 -6.28 -11.70 4.07
C LEU A 236 -6.48 -10.51 3.13
N SER A 237 -7.23 -9.50 3.58
CA SER A 237 -7.35 -8.23 2.86
C SER A 237 -6.05 -7.42 2.99
N SER A 238 -5.62 -6.78 1.90
CA SER A 238 -4.38 -5.99 1.84
C SER A 238 -4.64 -4.67 1.12
N GLY A 239 -4.15 -3.56 1.68
CA GLY A 239 -4.20 -2.23 1.05
C GLY A 239 -2.92 -1.84 0.31
N LEU A 240 -2.04 -2.80 0.04
CA LEU A 240 -0.71 -2.56 -0.54
C LEU A 240 -0.79 -1.86 -1.89
N THR A 241 -0.11 -0.72 -2.00
CA THR A 241 0.05 0.02 -3.26
C THR A 241 1.44 -0.23 -3.82
N MET A 242 1.53 -0.77 -5.03
CA MET A 242 2.76 -0.94 -5.77
C MET A 242 2.91 0.20 -6.77
N LEU A 243 3.96 1.00 -6.65
CA LEU A 243 4.33 2.03 -7.63
C LEU A 243 5.40 1.47 -8.55
N LEU A 244 5.06 1.33 -9.84
CA LEU A 244 5.93 0.72 -10.84
C LEU A 244 6.23 1.75 -11.95
N PRO A 245 7.36 2.49 -11.88
CA PRO A 245 7.72 3.47 -12.89
C PRO A 245 7.77 2.85 -14.29
N HIS A 246 6.98 3.38 -15.22
CA HIS A 246 6.76 2.84 -16.56
C HIS A 246 6.85 3.94 -17.63
N GLY A 247 7.30 3.61 -18.83
CA GLY A 247 7.31 4.52 -19.99
C GLY A 247 8.35 4.14 -21.03
N TYR A 248 7.96 4.11 -22.31
CA TYR A 248 8.88 3.83 -23.42
C TYR A 248 9.66 5.08 -23.84
N ASP A 249 10.61 5.47 -23.00
CA ASP A 249 11.34 6.76 -23.11
C ASP A 249 12.71 6.62 -23.79
N GLY A 250 13.01 5.47 -24.39
CA GLY A 250 14.28 5.17 -25.05
C GLY A 250 15.41 4.72 -24.12
N ALA A 251 15.12 4.40 -22.85
CA ALA A 251 16.11 3.99 -21.84
C ALA A 251 16.53 2.51 -21.91
N GLY A 252 16.03 1.75 -22.91
CA GLY A 252 16.34 0.34 -23.09
C GLY A 252 15.36 -0.62 -22.39
N PRO A 253 15.59 -1.95 -22.50
CA PRO A 253 14.62 -2.98 -22.13
C PRO A 253 14.34 -3.13 -20.64
N GLU A 254 15.26 -2.69 -19.76
CA GLU A 254 15.14 -2.83 -18.30
C GLU A 254 14.77 -1.51 -17.59
N HIS A 255 14.32 -0.50 -18.34
CA HIS A 255 13.93 0.81 -17.81
C HIS A 255 12.68 1.36 -18.51
N SER A 256 11.87 0.50 -19.11
CA SER A 256 10.76 0.91 -19.97
C SER A 256 9.41 0.35 -19.53
N SER A 257 9.36 -0.89 -19.04
CA SER A 257 8.11 -1.60 -18.85
C SER A 257 8.01 -2.26 -17.48
N CYS A 258 6.99 -1.86 -16.73
CA CYS A 258 6.50 -2.62 -15.57
C CYS A 258 5.78 -3.93 -15.90
N ARG A 259 5.76 -4.36 -17.18
CA ARG A 259 5.09 -5.59 -17.64
C ARG A 259 3.59 -5.61 -17.27
N LEU A 260 2.90 -4.51 -17.59
CA LEU A 260 1.48 -4.30 -17.29
C LEU A 260 0.62 -5.50 -17.73
N GLU A 261 0.94 -6.10 -18.87
CA GLU A 261 0.27 -7.28 -19.41
C GLU A 261 0.26 -8.46 -18.44
N ARG A 262 1.31 -8.64 -17.64
CA ARG A 262 1.39 -9.70 -16.63
C ARG A 262 0.46 -9.44 -15.47
N PHE A 263 0.39 -8.19 -14.98
CA PHE A 263 -0.54 -7.84 -13.92
C PHE A 263 -1.99 -8.00 -14.39
N LEU A 264 -2.31 -7.59 -15.62
CA LEU A 264 -3.63 -7.83 -16.21
C LEU A 264 -3.97 -9.32 -16.28
N GLN A 265 -3.04 -10.16 -16.70
CA GLN A 265 -3.21 -11.63 -16.72
C GLN A 265 -3.40 -12.24 -15.31
N LEU A 266 -2.81 -11.64 -14.29
CA LEU A 266 -2.94 -12.07 -12.89
C LEU A 266 -4.25 -11.61 -12.24
N THR A 267 -5.02 -10.75 -12.90
CA THR A 267 -6.36 -10.41 -12.41
C THR A 267 -7.31 -11.59 -12.57
N ASP A 268 -8.32 -11.66 -11.71
CA ASP A 268 -9.47 -12.55 -11.88
C ASP A 268 -10.61 -11.92 -12.71
N SER A 269 -10.28 -10.91 -13.52
CA SER A 269 -11.19 -10.31 -14.50
C SER A 269 -11.57 -11.35 -15.55
N LYS A 270 -12.83 -11.32 -15.97
CA LYS A 270 -13.38 -12.29 -16.92
C LYS A 270 -13.92 -11.59 -18.14
N ASP A 271 -13.59 -12.11 -19.32
CA ASP A 271 -14.02 -11.56 -20.61
C ASP A 271 -15.55 -11.48 -20.79
N ASN A 272 -16.30 -12.27 -20.02
CA ASN A 272 -17.75 -12.42 -20.14
C ASN A 272 -18.54 -11.94 -18.91
N GLU A 273 -17.89 -11.36 -17.90
CA GLU A 273 -18.54 -10.82 -16.71
C GLU A 273 -18.14 -9.36 -16.48
N ILE A 274 -18.97 -8.63 -15.72
CA ILE A 274 -18.66 -7.27 -15.33
C ILE A 274 -17.80 -7.32 -14.08
N ASP A 275 -16.60 -6.74 -14.14
CA ASP A 275 -15.72 -6.63 -12.99
C ASP A 275 -16.36 -5.80 -11.87
N SER A 276 -15.90 -6.04 -10.64
CA SER A 276 -16.41 -5.37 -9.44
C SER A 276 -15.28 -5.00 -8.49
N ASP A 277 -15.62 -4.40 -7.36
CA ASP A 277 -14.64 -4.09 -6.32
C ASP A 277 -14.03 -5.34 -5.67
N ASP A 278 -14.63 -6.52 -5.85
CA ASP A 278 -14.10 -7.80 -5.38
C ASP A 278 -12.97 -8.38 -6.27
N ILE A 279 -12.57 -7.68 -7.33
CA ILE A 279 -11.37 -8.03 -8.11
C ILE A 279 -10.16 -8.24 -7.18
N ASN A 280 -9.32 -9.23 -7.47
CA ASN A 280 -8.19 -9.58 -6.61
C ASN A 280 -7.12 -8.48 -6.50
N ILE A 281 -6.82 -7.78 -7.59
CA ILE A 281 -5.92 -6.61 -7.64
C ILE A 281 -6.51 -5.51 -8.51
N GLN A 282 -6.25 -4.27 -8.14
CA GLN A 282 -6.63 -3.11 -8.94
C GLN A 282 -5.43 -2.59 -9.73
N ILE A 283 -5.62 -2.26 -11.00
CA ILE A 283 -4.54 -1.74 -11.84
C ILE A 283 -4.95 -0.38 -12.39
N ALA A 284 -4.08 0.62 -12.25
CA ALA A 284 -4.32 1.96 -12.75
C ALA A 284 -3.10 2.53 -13.47
N ASN A 285 -3.35 3.12 -14.64
CA ASN A 285 -2.37 3.92 -15.39
C ASN A 285 -2.82 5.39 -15.40
N PRO A 286 -2.67 6.11 -14.26
CA PRO A 286 -3.11 7.49 -14.17
C PRO A 286 -2.28 8.40 -15.09
N THR A 287 -2.92 9.42 -15.65
CA THR A 287 -2.29 10.39 -16.57
C THR A 287 -2.23 11.80 -15.99
N GLU A 288 -2.99 12.09 -14.94
CA GLU A 288 -3.09 13.40 -14.29
C GLU A 288 -2.72 13.32 -12.80
N PRO A 289 -2.04 14.32 -12.23
CA PRO A 289 -1.73 14.37 -10.80
C PRO A 289 -2.95 14.21 -9.88
N ALA A 290 -4.10 14.80 -10.22
CA ALA A 290 -5.33 14.64 -9.45
C ALA A 290 -5.82 13.19 -9.39
N GLN A 291 -5.66 12.43 -10.48
CA GLN A 291 -6.02 11.01 -10.50
C GLN A 291 -5.15 10.20 -9.54
N TYR A 292 -3.86 10.48 -9.48
CA TYR A 292 -2.96 9.85 -8.52
C TYR A 292 -3.31 10.19 -7.07
N PHE A 293 -3.63 11.46 -6.79
CA PHE A 293 -4.11 11.87 -5.47
C PHE A 293 -5.35 11.08 -5.03
N HIS A 294 -6.33 10.97 -5.92
CA HIS A 294 -7.56 10.25 -5.61
C HIS A 294 -7.33 8.75 -5.45
N LEU A 295 -6.44 8.15 -6.25
CA LEU A 295 -6.07 6.73 -6.10
C LEU A 295 -5.49 6.44 -4.71
N LEU A 296 -4.52 7.25 -4.25
CA LEU A 296 -3.90 7.06 -2.94
C LEU A 296 -4.91 7.21 -1.81
N ARG A 297 -5.78 8.23 -1.87
CA ARG A 297 -6.83 8.42 -0.85
C ARG A 297 -7.86 7.31 -0.91
N ARG A 298 -8.25 6.85 -2.09
CA ARG A 298 -9.21 5.75 -2.28
C ARG A 298 -8.76 4.46 -1.60
N GLN A 299 -7.46 4.18 -1.50
CA GLN A 299 -6.97 3.01 -0.74
C GLN A 299 -7.40 3.01 0.73
N MET A 300 -7.52 4.20 1.34
CA MET A 300 -7.79 4.35 2.78
C MET A 300 -9.23 4.71 3.10
N ILE A 301 -9.86 5.56 2.28
CA ILE A 301 -11.23 6.05 2.49
C ILE A 301 -12.28 4.94 2.32
N ARG A 302 -11.98 3.93 1.50
CA ARG A 302 -12.84 2.77 1.34
C ARG A 302 -12.98 2.00 2.65
N ASN A 303 -14.13 1.36 2.83
CA ASN A 303 -14.39 0.47 3.97
C ASN A 303 -13.88 -0.97 3.74
N TYR A 304 -13.06 -1.20 2.72
CA TYR A 304 -12.37 -2.46 2.43
C TYR A 304 -10.93 -2.17 1.95
N ARG A 305 -10.07 -3.19 1.86
CA ARG A 305 -8.68 -3.04 1.42
C ARG A 305 -8.41 -4.00 0.26
N LYS A 306 -7.99 -3.45 -0.88
CA LYS A 306 -7.54 -4.20 -2.06
C LYS A 306 -6.17 -3.72 -2.52
N PRO A 307 -5.29 -4.62 -3.00
CA PRO A 307 -4.03 -4.22 -3.58
C PRO A 307 -4.23 -3.30 -4.80
N LEU A 308 -3.32 -2.35 -4.98
CA LEU A 308 -3.33 -1.40 -6.07
C LEU A 308 -1.97 -1.39 -6.78
N VAL A 309 -1.94 -1.75 -8.06
CA VAL A 309 -0.80 -1.61 -8.95
C VAL A 309 -0.95 -0.31 -9.72
N VAL A 310 -0.04 0.63 -9.48
CA VAL A 310 0.03 1.90 -10.21
C VAL A 310 1.15 1.82 -11.23
N VAL A 311 0.79 1.97 -12.50
CA VAL A 311 1.73 2.24 -13.58
C VAL A 311 2.21 3.68 -13.39
N ALA A 312 3.28 3.83 -12.60
CA ALA A 312 3.74 5.12 -12.12
C ALA A 312 4.51 5.85 -13.23
N PRO A 313 4.44 7.20 -13.30
CA PRO A 313 5.06 7.92 -14.39
C PRO A 313 6.56 8.13 -14.20
N LYS A 314 7.25 8.26 -15.33
CA LYS A 314 8.61 8.82 -15.42
C LYS A 314 8.59 10.23 -16.02
N ILE A 315 8.19 10.34 -17.29
CA ILE A 315 8.09 11.64 -18.00
C ILE A 315 7.06 12.57 -17.37
N LEU A 316 5.88 12.04 -17.00
CA LEU A 316 4.77 12.88 -16.51
C LEU A 316 5.07 13.57 -15.18
N LEU A 317 6.12 13.14 -14.44
CA LEU A 317 6.56 13.79 -13.21
C LEU A 317 6.88 15.28 -13.41
N ARG A 318 7.32 15.67 -14.62
CA ARG A 318 7.72 17.05 -14.95
C ARG A 318 7.10 17.57 -16.24
N HIS A 319 6.25 16.78 -16.90
CA HIS A 319 5.68 17.18 -18.18
C HIS A 319 4.72 18.39 -18.01
N PRO A 320 4.88 19.50 -18.75
CA PRO A 320 4.12 20.73 -18.52
C PRO A 320 2.59 20.59 -18.66
N ILE A 321 2.14 19.62 -19.46
CA ILE A 321 0.71 19.34 -19.67
C ILE A 321 0.16 18.38 -18.58
N ALA A 322 1.03 17.60 -17.93
CA ALA A 322 0.63 16.65 -16.89
C ALA A 322 0.53 17.37 -15.52
N VAL A 323 -0.40 18.32 -15.45
CA VAL A 323 -0.66 19.13 -14.27
C VAL A 323 -2.16 19.14 -13.94
N SER A 324 -2.50 19.39 -12.68
CA SER A 324 -3.89 19.50 -12.23
C SER A 324 -4.16 20.80 -11.49
N SER A 325 -5.43 21.20 -11.45
CA SER A 325 -5.95 22.36 -10.75
C SER A 325 -6.49 21.95 -9.38
N PHE A 326 -6.46 22.83 -8.37
CA PHE A 326 -7.09 22.56 -7.07
C PHE A 326 -8.56 22.16 -7.19
N SER A 327 -9.27 22.66 -8.22
CA SER A 327 -10.66 22.25 -8.49
C SER A 327 -10.85 20.76 -8.62
N ASP A 328 -9.80 20.03 -9.00
CA ASP A 328 -9.84 18.59 -9.26
C ASP A 328 -9.68 17.78 -7.96
N PHE A 329 -9.33 18.43 -6.85
CA PHE A 329 -9.07 17.82 -5.54
C PHE A 329 -10.13 18.17 -4.48
N LYS A 330 -11.08 19.05 -4.80
CA LYS A 330 -12.08 19.58 -3.85
C LYS A 330 -13.11 18.51 -3.44
N PRO A 331 -13.87 18.70 -2.34
CA PRO A 331 -14.95 17.78 -1.97
C PRO A 331 -15.94 17.55 -3.13
N GLY A 332 -16.41 16.31 -3.27
CA GLY A 332 -17.25 15.87 -4.38
C GLY A 332 -16.48 15.46 -5.63
N THR A 333 -15.14 15.53 -5.64
CA THR A 333 -14.31 14.92 -6.69
C THR A 333 -13.79 13.56 -6.27
N SER A 334 -13.53 12.71 -7.26
CA SER A 334 -13.05 11.35 -7.05
C SER A 334 -12.18 10.91 -8.21
N PHE A 335 -11.53 9.75 -8.05
CA PHE A 335 -10.87 9.07 -9.16
C PHE A 335 -11.87 8.80 -10.29
N LYS A 336 -11.48 9.12 -11.53
CA LYS A 336 -12.22 8.80 -12.74
C LYS A 336 -11.62 7.55 -13.39
N THR A 337 -12.39 6.47 -13.54
CA THR A 337 -11.94 5.26 -14.24
C THR A 337 -11.66 5.54 -15.72
N ILE A 338 -12.42 6.45 -16.32
CA ILE A 338 -12.27 6.89 -17.71
C ILE A 338 -12.29 8.43 -17.74
N ILE A 339 -11.30 9.02 -18.42
CA ILE A 339 -11.28 10.45 -18.70
C ILE A 339 -11.75 10.66 -20.14
N GLY A 340 -13.04 11.00 -20.29
CA GLY A 340 -13.60 11.34 -21.59
C GLY A 340 -13.07 12.68 -22.10
N THR A 341 -13.01 12.84 -23.43
CA THR A 341 -12.75 14.13 -24.05
C THR A 341 -14.05 14.92 -24.19
N ASN A 342 -14.10 16.16 -23.68
CA ASN A 342 -15.19 17.10 -23.97
C ASN A 342 -15.18 17.63 -25.42
N LYS A 343 -14.45 16.98 -26.34
CA LYS A 343 -14.50 17.30 -27.76
C LYS A 343 -15.48 16.34 -28.42
N GLY A 344 -16.67 16.84 -28.73
CA GLY A 344 -17.47 16.25 -29.79
C GLY A 344 -16.63 16.24 -31.06
N TYR A 345 -16.41 15.05 -31.60
CA TYR A 345 -16.03 14.88 -32.99
C TYR A 345 -17.28 14.96 -33.85
#